data_AF-A0A1G7RJ95-F1
#
_entry.id   AF-A0A1G7RJ95-F1
#
_cell.length_a   1.000
_cell.length_b   1.000
_cell.length_c   1.000
_cell.angle_alpha   90.00
_cell.angle_beta   90.00
_cell.angle_gamma   90.00
#
_symmetry.space_group_name_H-M   'P 1'
#
loop_
_entity.id
_entity.type
_entity.pdbx_description
1 polymer ?
#
loop_
_entity_poly.entity_id
_entity_poly.type
_entity_poly.pdbx_seq_one_letter_code
_entity_poly.pdbx_strand_id
1 'polypeptide(L)' 'MSDPAYQRLGLSETASPYAVLRAAVRALHPDTRALRTFRTARKRFYRQMLCAHAARQAAGDSPTG' A
#
# COMPACT_ATOMS: atom_id res chain seq x y z
N MET A 1 -10.77 -3.87 13.76
CA MET A 1 -11.25 -4.74 12.68
C MET A 1 -10.34 -4.53 11.49
N SER A 2 -9.55 -5.55 11.14
CA SER A 2 -8.56 -5.43 10.06
C SER A 2 -9.22 -5.30 8.69
N ASP A 3 -8.74 -4.32 7.93
CA ASP A 3 -9.31 -3.95 6.64
C ASP A 3 -9.09 -5.05 5.58
N PRO A 4 -10.12 -5.40 4.79
CA PRO A 4 -10.04 -6.49 3.83
C PRO A 4 -9.04 -6.24 2.69
N ALA A 5 -8.62 -5.00 2.44
CA ALA A 5 -7.59 -4.71 1.44
C ALA A 5 -6.19 -5.11 1.94
N TYR A 6 -5.91 -5.02 3.25
CA TYR A 6 -4.66 -5.48 3.84
C TYR A 6 -4.56 -7.01 3.85
N GLN A 7 -5.66 -7.70 4.16
CA GLN A 7 -5.71 -9.16 4.08
C GLN A 7 -5.50 -9.67 2.65
N ARG A 8 -6.11 -9.02 1.65
CA ARG A 8 -5.89 -9.34 0.23
C ARG A 8 -4.45 -9.07 -0.23
N LEU A 9 -3.76 -8.14 0.41
CA LEU A 9 -2.35 -7.81 0.13
C LEU A 9 -1.36 -8.57 1.05
N GLY A 10 -1.84 -9.37 2.00
CA GLY A 10 -1.02 -10.07 2.99
C GLY A 10 -0.23 -9.13 3.91
N LEU A 11 -0.74 -7.92 4.16
CA LEU A 11 -0.06 -6.89 4.94
C LEU A 11 -0.57 -6.86 6.38
N SER A 12 0.34 -6.67 7.33
CA SER A 12 0.01 -6.33 8.73
C SER A 12 -0.23 -4.83 8.87
N GLU A 13 -1.07 -4.42 9.82
CA GLU A 13 -1.35 -3.00 10.12
C GLU A 13 -0.10 -2.25 10.62
N THR A 14 0.83 -2.97 11.25
CA THR A 14 2.14 -2.47 11.71
C THR A 14 3.26 -2.62 10.67
N ALA A 15 2.93 -2.98 9.43
CA ALA A 15 3.93 -3.21 8.40
C ALA A 15 4.67 -1.91 8.05
N SER A 16 5.99 -2.00 7.88
CA SER A 16 6.80 -0.88 7.41
C SER A 16 6.29 -0.33 6.05
N PRO A 17 6.40 0.99 5.80
CA PRO A 17 6.08 1.58 4.50
C PRO A 17 6.74 0.86 3.30
N TYR A 18 7.93 0.29 3.50
CA TYR A 18 8.61 -0.51 2.47
C TYR A 18 7.89 -1.83 2.17
N ALA A 19 7.36 -2.51 3.19
CA ALA A 19 6.58 -3.73 3.02
C ALA A 19 5.27 -3.45 2.26
N VAL A 20 4.63 -2.33 2.57
CA VAL A 20 3.44 -1.84 1.86
C VAL A 20 3.78 -1.63 0.38
N LEU A 21 4.86 -0.90 0.07
CA LEU A 21 5.33 -0.69 -1.31
C LEU A 21 5.60 -2.02 -2.04
N ARG A 22 6.26 -2.97 -1.38
CA ARG A 22 6.57 -4.30 -1.94
C ARG A 22 5.29 -5.07 -2.27
N ALA A 23 4.26 -4.98 -1.43
CA ALA A 23 2.97 -5.62 -1.69
C ALA A 23 2.23 -4.97 -2.87
N ALA A 24 2.19 -3.64 -3.00
CA ALA A 24 1.64 -3.00 -4.21
C ALA A 24 2.34 -3.43 -5.48
N VAL A 25 3.68 -3.48 -5.43
CA VAL A 25 4.47 -3.90 -6.59
C VAL A 25 4.09 -5.32 -6.97
N ARG A 26 3.93 -6.23 -5.99
CA ARG A 26 3.49 -7.61 -6.23
C ARG A 26 2.04 -7.71 -6.72
N ALA A 27 1.16 -6.84 -6.27
CA ALA A 27 -0.24 -6.79 -6.69
C ALA A 27 -0.42 -6.38 -8.16
N LEU A 28 0.53 -5.63 -8.73
CA LEU A 28 0.50 -5.32 -10.16
C LEU A 28 0.95 -6.50 -11.00
N HIS A 29 0.26 -6.80 -12.11
CA HIS A 29 0.71 -7.81 -13.07
C HIS A 29 2.08 -7.42 -13.68
N PRO A 30 3.03 -8.36 -13.88
CA PRO A 30 4.33 -8.08 -14.48
C PRO A 30 4.22 -7.38 -15.84
N ASP A 31 3.23 -7.71 -16.66
CA ASP A 31 3.02 -7.03 -17.95
C ASP A 31 2.63 -5.56 -17.78
N THR A 32 1.74 -5.28 -16.82
CA THR A 32 1.39 -3.89 -16.44
C THR A 32 2.61 -3.13 -15.91
N ARG A 33 3.57 -3.83 -15.28
CA ARG A 33 4.85 -3.24 -14.82
C ARG A 33 5.84 -3.04 -15.97
N ALA A 34 5.85 -3.89 -16.97
CA ALA A 34 6.74 -3.77 -18.12
C ALA A 34 6.38 -2.56 -18.99
N LEU A 35 5.09 -2.19 -19.03
CA LEU A 35 4.60 -1.08 -19.83
C LEU A 35 5.14 0.29 -19.34
N ARG A 36 5.95 0.93 -20.19
CA ARG A 36 6.56 2.24 -19.93
C ARG A 36 5.52 3.35 -19.85
N THR A 37 4.45 3.26 -20.63
CA THR A 37 3.31 4.20 -20.65
C THR A 37 2.64 4.33 -19.29
N PHE A 38 2.65 3.26 -18.48
CA PHE A 38 2.06 3.25 -17.15
C PHE A 38 2.98 3.74 -16.03
N ARG A 39 4.16 4.31 -16.33
CA ARG A 39 5.07 4.82 -15.28
C ARG A 39 4.40 5.85 -14.36
N THR A 40 3.68 6.81 -14.93
CA THR A 40 3.01 7.86 -14.14
C THR A 40 1.88 7.29 -13.30
N ALA A 41 1.05 6.42 -13.88
CA ALA A 41 -0.02 5.72 -13.17
C ALA A 41 0.52 4.89 -11.98
N ARG A 42 1.61 4.14 -12.20
CA ARG A 42 2.28 3.36 -11.15
C ARG A 42 2.79 4.23 -10.00
N LYS A 43 3.47 5.34 -10.30
CA LYS A 43 3.94 6.28 -9.26
C LYS A 43 2.77 6.82 -8.43
N ARG A 44 1.65 7.16 -9.09
CA ARG A 44 0.45 7.66 -8.40
C ARG A 44 -0.16 6.58 -7.50
N PHE A 45 -0.26 5.35 -7.99
CA PHE A 45 -0.74 4.22 -7.21
C PHE A 45 0.10 3.98 -5.95
N TYR A 46 1.44 3.96 -6.08
CA TYR A 46 2.33 3.80 -4.93
C TYR A 46 2.19 4.93 -3.91
N ARG A 47 2.08 6.18 -4.37
CA ARG A 47 1.85 7.34 -3.49
C ARG A 47 0.52 7.25 -2.75
N GLN A 48 -0.56 6.91 -3.44
CA GLN A 48 -1.88 6.77 -2.82
C GLN A 48 -1.88 5.69 -1.73
N MET A 49 -1.23 4.56 -1.99
CA MET A 49 -1.14 3.49 -1.01
C MET A 49 -0.29 3.89 0.20
N LEU A 50 0.81 4.63 0.01
CA LEU A 50 1.60 5.18 1.13
C LEU A 50 0.81 6.22 1.93
N CYS A 51 0.07 7.12 1.28
CA CYS A 51 -0.78 8.07 1.96
C CYS A 51 -1.89 7.38 2.77
N ALA A 52 -2.55 6.37 2.20
CA ALA A 52 -3.57 5.60 2.90
C ALA A 52 -3.00 4.84 4.11
N HIS A 53 -1.78 4.29 3.99
CA HIS A 53 -1.08 3.65 5.10
C HIS A 53 -0.69 4.66 6.18
N ALA A 54 -0.15 5.82 5.81
CA ALA A 54 0.20 6.87 6.78
C ALA A 54 -1.03 7.41 7.51
N ALA A 55 -2.14 7.64 6.81
CA ALA A 55 -3.41 8.03 7.42
C ALA A 55 -3.93 6.98 8.41
N ARG A 56 -3.72 5.67 8.11
CA ARG A 56 -4.06 4.58 9.03
C ARG A 56 -3.11 4.49 10.21
N GLN A 57 -1.81 4.65 10.01
CA GLN A 57 -0.87 4.69 11.13
C GLN A 57 -1.24 5.84 12.07
N ALA A 58 -1.49 7.05 11.55
CA ALA A 58 -1.94 8.17 12.37
C ALA A 58 -3.29 7.92 13.09
N ALA A 59 -4.22 7.18 12.47
CA ALA A 59 -5.49 6.81 13.10
C ALA A 59 -5.35 5.68 14.13
N GLY A 60 -4.41 4.74 13.94
CA GLY A 60 -4.09 3.66 14.87
C GLY A 60 -3.18 4.08 16.02
N ASP A 61 -2.42 5.17 15.84
CA ASP A 61 -1.59 5.82 16.86
C ASP A 61 -2.41 6.82 17.71
N SER A 62 -3.73 6.88 17.49
CA SER A 62 -4.63 7.51 18.47
C SER A 62 -4.52 6.70 19.76
N PRO A 63 -4.01 7.28 20.87
CA PRO A 63 -3.92 6.56 22.12
C PRO A 63 -5.36 6.21 22.50
N THR A 64 -5.68 4.92 22.44
CA THR A 64 -6.83 4.41 23.16
C THR A 64 -6.46 4.59 24.62
N GLY A 65 -6.89 5.72 25.18
CA GLY A 65 -6.80 6.00 26.62
C GLY A 65 -7.59 5.01 27.45
#